data_AF-A0A6N7SLM7-F1
#
_entry.id   AF-A0A6N7SLM7-F1
#
_cell.length_a   1.000
_cell.length_b   1.000
_cell.length_c   1.000
_cell.angle_alpha   90.00
_cell.angle_beta   90.00
_cell.angle_gamma   90.00
#
_symmetry.space_group_name_H-M   'P 1'
#
loop_
_entity.id
_entity.type
_entity.pdbx_description
1 polymer ?
#
loop_
_entity_poly.entity_id
_entity_poly.type
_entity_poly.pdbx_seq_one_letter_code
_entity_poly.pdbx_strand_id
1 'polypeptide(L)'
;MKDKATFQNKVKVLNKLFDSGCDTEKKLQQLDMEAILKIPNITIPDMGVIMELQKNTKSGKLLNKAIRRIIRDCNDEQFLKTENPEVLLPHFSCHSLRHTFTTRMCEAGVNIKVIQDTLGHKDITTTLNIYTDVTKELKKTEFEGLDKYFDNSIA
;
A
#
# COMPACT_ATOMS: atom_id res chain seq x y z
N MET A 1 4.71 6.39 30.67
CA MET A 1 5.95 5.60 30.89
C MET A 1 5.89 4.17 30.32
N LYS A 2 4.79 3.40 30.49
CA LYS A 2 4.62 2.04 29.93
C LYS A 2 4.76 1.93 28.39
N ASP A 3 4.30 2.93 27.64
CA ASP A 3 4.36 2.90 26.17
C ASP A 3 5.77 3.02 25.59
N LYS A 4 6.66 3.79 26.23
CA LYS A 4 8.02 4.01 25.72
C LYS A 4 8.87 2.75 25.83
N ALA A 5 8.78 2.02 26.96
CA ALA A 5 9.48 0.76 27.15
C ALA A 5 8.96 -0.33 26.19
N THR A 6 7.64 -0.38 25.98
CA THR A 6 7.00 -1.31 25.03
C THR A 6 7.43 -1.03 23.59
N PHE A 7 7.51 0.24 23.19
CA PHE A 7 7.97 0.66 21.87
C PHE A 7 9.43 0.28 21.62
N GLN A 8 10.32 0.59 22.57
CA GLN A 8 11.75 0.27 22.45
C GLN A 8 11.98 -1.24 22.33
N ASN A 9 11.19 -2.06 23.05
CA ASN A 9 11.25 -3.51 22.92
C ASN A 9 10.84 -3.98 21.51
N LYS A 10 9.75 -3.42 20.93
CA LYS A 10 9.32 -3.75 19.56
C LYS A 10 10.38 -3.36 18.52
N VAL A 11 11.02 -2.20 18.67
CA VAL A 11 12.12 -1.76 17.78
C VAL A 11 13.32 -2.69 17.87
N LYS A 12 13.71 -3.10 19.08
CA LYS A 12 14.80 -4.06 19.28
C LYS A 12 14.54 -5.40 18.58
N VAL A 13 13.31 -5.91 18.67
CA VAL A 13 12.91 -7.16 17.98
C VAL A 13 12.97 -7.00 16.46
N LEU A 14 12.51 -5.87 15.93
CA LEU A 14 12.58 -5.58 14.50
C LEU A 14 14.03 -5.54 13.99
N ASN A 15 14.96 -4.95 14.73
CA ASN A 15 16.38 -4.95 14.35
C ASN A 15 16.94 -6.37 14.30
N LYS A 16 16.65 -7.22 15.29
CA LYS A 16 17.08 -8.63 15.29
C LYS A 16 16.55 -9.42 14.09
N LEU A 17 15.29 -9.16 13.70
CA LEU A 17 14.69 -9.77 12.51
C LEU A 17 15.39 -9.29 11.23
N PHE A 18 15.71 -8.00 11.15
CA PHE A 18 16.40 -7.43 10.00
C PHE A 18 17.82 -8.01 9.85
N ASP A 19 18.57 -8.07 10.96
CA ASP A 19 19.91 -8.63 11.01
C ASP A 19 19.94 -10.14 10.67
N SER A 20 18.84 -10.86 10.92
CA SER A 20 18.68 -12.27 10.53
C SER A 20 18.16 -12.48 9.10
N GLY A 21 18.03 -11.41 8.32
CA GLY A 21 17.58 -11.44 6.92
C GLY A 21 16.07 -11.52 6.73
N CYS A 22 15.28 -11.36 7.81
CA CYS A 22 13.83 -11.22 7.78
C CYS A 22 13.44 -9.73 7.58
N ASP A 23 13.53 -9.30 6.34
CA ASP A 23 13.31 -7.92 5.87
C ASP A 23 11.95 -7.70 5.17
N THR A 24 11.16 -8.75 4.95
CA THR A 24 9.86 -8.68 4.27
C THR A 24 8.75 -9.30 5.10
N GLU A 25 7.51 -8.82 4.91
CA GLU A 25 6.33 -9.43 5.54
C GLU A 25 6.17 -10.91 5.16
N LYS A 26 6.52 -11.28 3.92
CA LYS A 26 6.43 -12.67 3.45
C LYS A 26 7.41 -13.57 4.20
N LYS A 27 8.67 -13.15 4.38
CA LYS A 27 9.66 -13.87 5.19
C LYS A 27 9.20 -13.97 6.65
N LEU A 28 8.65 -12.88 7.20
CA LEU A 28 8.10 -12.86 8.56
C LEU A 28 6.97 -13.88 8.73
N GLN A 29 6.07 -13.99 7.76
CA GLN A 29 4.95 -14.96 7.79
C GLN A 29 5.40 -16.42 7.67
N GLN A 30 6.55 -16.67 7.04
CA GLN A 30 7.10 -18.00 6.79
C GLN A 30 8.08 -18.46 7.88
N LEU A 31 8.49 -17.58 8.79
CA LEU A 31 9.34 -17.91 9.92
C LEU A 31 8.68 -18.97 10.81
N ASP A 32 9.33 -20.13 10.90
CA ASP A 32 8.98 -21.20 11.81
C ASP A 32 9.77 -21.09 13.12
N MET A 33 9.45 -21.96 14.09
CA MET A 33 10.13 -21.93 15.38
C MET A 33 11.62 -22.23 15.28
N GLU A 34 12.04 -23.07 14.33
CA GLU A 34 13.45 -23.40 14.14
C GLU A 34 14.25 -22.18 13.67
N ALA A 35 13.73 -21.44 12.69
CA ALA A 35 14.33 -20.20 12.22
C ALA A 35 14.34 -19.10 13.28
N ILE A 36 13.29 -18.98 14.10
CA ILE A 36 13.24 -18.03 15.21
C ILE A 36 14.33 -18.31 16.25
N LEU A 37 14.56 -19.59 16.59
CA LEU A 37 15.59 -19.99 17.54
C LEU A 37 17.02 -19.74 17.04
N LYS A 38 17.22 -19.65 15.72
CA LYS A 38 18.52 -19.31 15.11
C LYS A 38 18.83 -17.81 15.16
N ILE A 39 17.88 -16.95 15.55
CA ILE A 39 18.11 -15.50 15.66
C ILE A 39 19.06 -15.21 16.84
N PRO A 40 20.17 -14.48 16.63
CA PRO A 40 21.12 -14.18 17.68
C PRO A 40 20.48 -13.44 18.87
N ASN A 41 20.81 -13.90 20.09
CA ASN A 41 20.35 -13.30 21.35
C ASN A 41 18.81 -13.17 21.47
N ILE A 42 18.05 -14.09 20.86
CA ILE A 42 16.58 -14.09 20.97
C ILE A 42 16.12 -14.49 22.38
N THR A 43 15.08 -13.83 22.88
CA THR A 43 14.48 -14.12 24.19
C THR A 43 13.02 -14.54 24.06
N ILE A 44 12.44 -15.18 25.08
CA ILE A 44 11.02 -15.59 25.09
C ILE A 44 10.08 -14.39 24.86
N PRO A 45 10.27 -13.22 25.51
CA PRO A 45 9.48 -12.03 25.21
C PRO A 45 9.59 -11.57 23.75
N ASP A 46 10.78 -11.68 23.13
CA ASP A 46 10.95 -11.34 21.72
C ASP A 46 10.12 -12.27 20.82
N MET A 47 10.06 -13.57 21.14
CA MET A 47 9.22 -14.53 20.41
C MET A 47 7.74 -14.17 20.47
N GLY A 48 7.26 -13.70 21.63
CA GLY A 48 5.88 -13.20 21.77
C GLY A 48 5.59 -12.01 20.85
N VAL A 49 6.53 -11.08 20.72
CA VAL A 49 6.43 -9.96 19.78
C VAL A 49 6.44 -10.45 18.33
N ILE A 50 7.31 -11.41 17.98
CA ILE A 50 7.36 -12.00 16.64
C ILE A 50 6.02 -12.66 16.29
N MET A 51 5.42 -13.44 17.20
CA MET A 51 4.11 -14.06 17.00
C MET A 51 3.00 -13.00 16.80
N GLU A 52 3.02 -11.90 17.57
CA GLU A 52 2.10 -10.78 17.38
C GLU A 52 2.26 -10.15 15.99
N LEU A 53 3.51 -9.93 15.55
CA LEU A 53 3.83 -9.40 14.23
C LEU A 53 3.34 -10.34 13.11
N GLN A 54 3.61 -11.65 13.21
CA GLN A 54 3.14 -12.66 12.27
C GLN A 54 1.61 -12.68 12.15
N LYS A 55 0.90 -12.56 13.28
CA LYS A 55 -0.57 -12.48 13.28
C LYS A 55 -1.07 -11.23 12.57
N ASN A 56 -0.41 -10.09 12.81
CA ASN A 56 -0.81 -8.81 12.22
C ASN A 56 -0.51 -8.73 10.72
N THR A 57 0.62 -9.28 10.26
CA THR A 57 1.00 -9.33 8.83
C THR A 57 0.08 -10.21 8.03
N LYS A 58 -0.34 -11.39 8.55
CA LYS A 58 -1.31 -12.27 7.87
C LYS A 58 -2.64 -11.60 7.57
N SER A 59 -3.03 -10.57 8.32
CA SER A 59 -4.31 -9.90 8.11
C SER A 59 -4.26 -8.74 7.11
N GLY A 60 -3.07 -8.31 6.64
CA GLY A 60 -2.93 -7.10 5.79
C GLY A 60 -3.41 -5.80 6.45
N LYS A 61 -3.64 -5.81 7.78
CA LYS A 61 -4.24 -4.68 8.51
C LYS A 61 -3.21 -3.67 9.00
N LEU A 62 -1.91 -3.97 8.96
CA LEU A 62 -0.89 -3.12 9.57
C LEU A 62 -0.87 -1.72 8.94
N LEU A 63 -0.65 -1.64 7.62
CA LEU A 63 -0.56 -0.36 6.92
C LEU A 63 -1.91 0.37 6.89
N ASN A 64 -3.01 -0.34 6.65
CA ASN A 64 -4.35 0.27 6.72
C ASN A 64 -4.70 0.80 8.12
N LYS A 65 -4.23 0.16 9.20
CA LYS A 65 -4.41 0.65 10.57
C LYS A 65 -3.56 1.88 10.84
N ALA A 66 -2.34 1.94 10.32
CA ALA A 66 -1.50 3.14 10.39
C ALA A 66 -2.15 4.31 9.63
N ILE A 67 -2.62 4.08 8.39
CA ILE A 67 -3.34 5.09 7.60
C ILE A 67 -4.54 5.65 8.37
N ARG A 68 -5.39 4.78 8.95
CA ARG A 68 -6.55 5.25 9.74
C ARG A 68 -6.14 6.09 10.95
N ARG A 69 -5.02 5.76 11.60
CA ARG A 69 -4.50 6.56 12.72
C ARG A 69 -4.02 7.92 12.26
N ILE A 70 -3.24 7.97 11.17
CA ILE A 70 -2.76 9.23 10.58
C ILE A 70 -3.95 10.11 10.17
N ILE A 71 -4.94 9.56 9.47
CA ILE A 71 -6.15 10.31 9.07
C ILE A 71 -6.84 10.93 10.29
N ARG A 72 -7.05 10.14 11.34
CA ARG A 72 -7.66 10.62 12.57
C ARG A 72 -6.82 11.72 13.21
N ASP A 73 -5.53 11.47 13.44
CA ASP A 73 -4.66 12.41 14.15
C ASP A 73 -4.53 13.74 13.37
N CYS A 74 -4.40 13.68 12.04
CA CYS A 74 -4.40 14.87 11.19
C CYS A 74 -5.73 15.63 11.22
N ASN A 75 -6.86 14.93 11.21
CA ASN A 75 -8.18 15.56 11.28
C ASN A 75 -8.42 16.19 12.66
N ASP A 76 -8.05 15.50 13.74
CA ASP A 76 -8.11 16.01 15.11
C ASP A 76 -7.28 17.31 15.24
N GLU A 77 -6.09 17.36 14.65
CA GLU A 77 -5.27 18.58 14.59
C GLU A 77 -5.95 19.75 13.87
N GLN A 78 -6.79 19.49 12.86
CA GLN A 78 -7.56 20.55 12.21
C GLN A 78 -8.66 21.10 13.13
N PHE A 79 -9.34 20.23 13.87
CA PHE A 79 -10.37 20.64 14.85
C PHE A 79 -9.79 21.43 16.02
N LEU A 80 -8.51 21.25 16.35
CA LEU A 80 -7.83 22.09 17.34
C LEU A 80 -7.59 23.54 16.85
N LYS A 81 -7.54 23.75 15.53
CA LYS A 81 -7.29 25.08 14.93
C LYS A 81 -8.58 25.86 14.69
N THR A 82 -9.66 25.17 14.36
CA THR A 82 -10.97 25.78 14.05
C THR A 82 -12.08 24.78 14.33
N GLU A 83 -13.23 25.26 14.81
CA GLU A 83 -14.42 24.44 15.02
C GLU A 83 -15.02 23.93 13.70
N ASN A 84 -14.74 24.61 12.58
CA ASN A 84 -15.22 24.21 11.26
C ASN A 84 -14.06 24.16 10.23
N PRO A 85 -13.29 23.06 10.19
CA PRO A 85 -12.17 22.93 9.27
C PRO A 85 -12.64 22.79 7.82
N GLU A 86 -12.04 23.57 6.91
CA GLU A 86 -12.38 23.57 5.48
C GLU A 86 -11.98 22.27 4.76
N VAL A 87 -10.88 21.63 5.20
CA VAL A 87 -10.34 20.43 4.54
C VAL A 87 -10.04 19.36 5.58
N LEU A 88 -10.69 18.21 5.42
CA LEU A 88 -10.44 16.99 6.18
C LEU A 88 -9.90 15.90 5.26
N LEU A 89 -9.02 15.07 5.81
CA LEU A 89 -8.59 13.87 5.10
C LEU A 89 -9.74 12.86 5.07
N PRO A 90 -10.15 12.39 3.88
CA PRO A 90 -11.17 11.37 3.76
C PRO A 90 -10.62 10.01 4.20
N HIS A 91 -11.52 9.05 4.44
CA HIS A 91 -11.09 7.68 4.70
C HIS A 91 -10.58 7.01 3.41
N PHE A 92 -9.32 6.60 3.39
CA PHE A 92 -8.73 5.82 2.31
C PHE A 92 -7.90 4.64 2.83
N SER A 93 -7.56 3.73 1.94
CA SER A 93 -6.79 2.52 2.22
C SER A 93 -5.63 2.35 1.24
N CYS A 94 -4.75 1.38 1.51
CA CYS A 94 -3.68 1.00 0.58
C CYS A 94 -4.25 0.58 -0.78
N HIS A 95 -5.43 -0.05 -0.78
CA HIS A 95 -6.12 -0.42 -2.02
C HIS A 95 -6.60 0.81 -2.78
N SER A 96 -7.14 1.82 -2.08
CA SER A 96 -7.52 3.11 -2.67
C SER A 96 -6.33 3.78 -3.35
N LEU A 97 -5.16 3.80 -2.70
CA LEU A 97 -3.93 4.36 -3.27
C LEU A 97 -3.46 3.57 -4.52
N ARG A 98 -3.56 2.25 -4.48
CA ARG A 98 -3.25 1.38 -5.64
C ARG A 98 -4.17 1.67 -6.83
N HIS A 99 -5.46 1.89 -6.57
CA HIS A 99 -6.41 2.30 -7.60
C HIS A 99 -6.01 3.64 -8.22
N THR A 100 -5.76 4.66 -7.41
CA THR A 100 -5.30 5.97 -7.89
C THR A 100 -4.04 5.85 -8.74
N PHE A 101 -3.03 5.10 -8.28
CA PHE A 101 -1.81 4.87 -9.05
C PHE A 101 -2.09 4.21 -10.41
N THR A 102 -2.98 3.22 -10.44
CA THR A 102 -3.37 2.53 -11.67
C THR A 102 -4.10 3.47 -12.62
N THR A 103 -5.08 4.23 -12.13
CA THR A 103 -5.81 5.24 -12.91
C THR A 103 -4.85 6.25 -13.53
N ARG A 104 -3.88 6.77 -12.77
CA ARG A 104 -2.87 7.71 -13.30
C ARG A 104 -2.00 7.10 -14.41
N MET A 105 -1.62 5.82 -14.29
CA MET A 105 -0.90 5.14 -15.37
C MET A 105 -1.76 4.97 -16.62
N CYS A 106 -3.06 4.67 -16.46
CA CYS A 106 -3.99 4.59 -17.58
C CYS A 106 -4.19 5.94 -18.27
N GLU A 107 -4.38 7.03 -17.49
CA GLU A 107 -4.50 8.40 -18.00
C GLU A 107 -3.23 8.84 -18.75
N ALA A 108 -2.06 8.39 -18.32
CA ALA A 108 -0.79 8.65 -18.99
C ALA A 108 -0.55 7.77 -20.23
N GLY A 109 -1.51 6.93 -20.63
CA GLY A 109 -1.40 6.06 -21.82
C GLY A 109 -0.44 4.89 -21.65
N VAL A 110 -0.08 4.51 -20.42
CA VAL A 110 0.83 3.38 -20.18
C VAL A 110 0.18 2.07 -20.65
N ASN A 111 0.96 1.24 -21.34
CA ASN A 111 0.49 -0.04 -21.83
C ASN A 111 -0.04 -0.93 -20.69
N ILE A 112 -1.23 -1.50 -20.87
CA ILE A 112 -1.91 -2.30 -19.84
C ILE A 112 -1.09 -3.50 -19.33
N LYS A 113 -0.25 -4.10 -20.18
CA LYS A 113 0.64 -5.21 -19.80
C LYS A 113 1.74 -4.72 -18.86
N VAL A 114 2.30 -3.55 -19.13
CA VAL A 114 3.28 -2.88 -18.24
C VAL A 114 2.64 -2.53 -16.90
N ILE A 115 1.40 -2.01 -16.91
CA ILE A 115 0.64 -1.74 -15.69
C ILE A 115 0.42 -3.04 -14.89
N GLN A 116 0.00 -4.12 -15.55
CA GLN A 116 -0.23 -5.42 -14.91
C GLN A 116 1.04 -5.97 -14.26
N ASP A 117 2.16 -5.97 -14.98
CA ASP A 117 3.45 -6.45 -14.49
C ASP A 117 3.94 -5.60 -13.31
N THR A 118 3.83 -4.28 -13.40
CA THR A 118 4.19 -3.34 -12.32
C THR A 118 3.38 -3.59 -11.05
N LEU A 119 2.11 -3.94 -11.19
CA LEU A 119 1.24 -4.26 -10.06
C LEU A 119 1.42 -5.70 -9.54
N GLY A 120 2.16 -6.57 -10.24
CA GLY A 120 2.34 -7.96 -9.86
C GLY A 120 1.02 -8.76 -9.86
N HIS A 121 0.04 -8.35 -10.67
CA HIS A 121 -1.26 -9.01 -10.75
C HIS A 121 -1.18 -10.27 -11.59
N LYS A 122 -1.29 -11.44 -10.93
CA LYS A 122 -1.42 -12.72 -11.62
C LYS A 122 -2.74 -12.85 -12.39
N ASP A 123 -3.78 -12.14 -11.96
CA ASP A 123 -5.08 -12.04 -12.62
C ASP A 123 -5.33 -10.61 -13.10
N ILE A 124 -5.58 -10.47 -14.41
CA ILE A 124 -5.77 -9.19 -15.08
C ILE A 124 -7.12 -8.54 -14.78
N THR A 125 -8.14 -9.31 -14.36
CA THR A 125 -9.52 -8.82 -14.20
C THR A 125 -9.64 -7.61 -13.29
N THR A 126 -8.83 -7.54 -12.22
CA THR A 126 -8.83 -6.39 -11.30
C THR A 126 -8.26 -5.13 -11.95
N THR A 127 -7.20 -5.26 -12.75
CA THR A 127 -6.65 -4.14 -13.53
C THR A 127 -7.60 -3.75 -14.66
N LEU A 128 -8.23 -4.73 -15.30
CA LEU A 128 -9.11 -4.52 -16.45
C LEU A 128 -10.34 -3.70 -16.07
N ASN A 129 -10.96 -3.97 -14.90
CA ASN A 129 -12.13 -3.23 -14.43
C ASN A 129 -11.84 -1.73 -14.24
N ILE A 130 -10.68 -1.38 -13.68
CA ILE A 130 -10.23 0.01 -13.53
C ILE A 130 -9.93 0.61 -14.90
N TYR A 131 -9.25 -0.17 -15.75
CA TYR A 131 -8.88 0.26 -17.09
C TYR A 131 -10.11 0.57 -17.92
N THR A 132 -11.16 -0.26 -17.89
CA THR A 132 -12.38 -0.10 -18.71
C THR A 132 -13.10 1.22 -18.48
N ASP A 133 -13.09 1.76 -17.26
CA ASP A 133 -13.72 3.03 -16.97
C ASP A 133 -12.90 4.20 -17.54
N VAL A 134 -11.57 4.16 -17.36
CA VAL A 134 -10.65 5.18 -17.92
C VAL A 134 -10.58 5.10 -19.45
N THR A 135 -10.66 3.90 -20.03
CA THR A 135 -10.55 3.73 -21.49
C THR A 135 -11.73 4.27 -22.27
N LYS A 136 -12.90 4.49 -21.67
CA LYS A 136 -14.02 5.10 -22.41
C LYS A 136 -13.68 6.53 -22.83
N GLU A 137 -13.11 7.31 -21.91
CA GLU A 137 -12.66 8.67 -22.21
C GLU A 137 -11.43 8.66 -23.10
N LEU A 138 -10.45 7.80 -22.79
CA LEU A 138 -9.24 7.67 -23.61
C LEU A 138 -9.56 7.25 -25.05
N LYS A 139 -10.47 6.28 -25.26
CA LYS A 139 -10.93 5.87 -26.59
C LYS A 139 -11.52 7.05 -27.35
N LYS A 140 -12.38 7.85 -26.70
CA LYS A 140 -12.99 9.01 -27.37
C LYS A 140 -11.91 9.97 -27.87
N THR A 141 -10.94 10.30 -27.02
CA THR A 141 -9.83 11.20 -27.38
C THR A 141 -8.94 10.63 -28.49
N GLU A 142 -8.61 9.33 -28.43
CA GLU A 142 -7.81 8.66 -29.45
C GLU A 142 -8.54 8.64 -30.81
N PHE A 143 -9.84 8.32 -30.83
CA PHE A 143 -10.64 8.36 -32.07
C PHE A 143 -10.77 9.78 -32.63
N GLU A 144 -10.98 10.80 -31.78
CA GLU A 144 -10.99 12.20 -32.22
C GLU A 144 -9.62 12.65 -32.77
N GLY A 145 -8.52 12.14 -32.22
CA GLY A 145 -7.17 12.38 -32.75
C GLY A 145 -6.94 11.69 -34.09
N LEU A 146 -7.45 10.47 -34.24
CA LEU A 146 -7.40 9.69 -35.47
C LEU A 146 -8.18 10.37 -36.59
N ASP A 147 -9.41 10.82 -36.32
CA ASP A 147 -10.26 11.54 -37.28
C ASP A 147 -9.55 12.81 -37.78
N LYS A 148 -8.96 13.60 -36.88
CA LYS A 148 -8.17 14.78 -37.25
C LYS A 148 -6.94 14.46 -38.09
N TYR A 149 -6.29 13.32 -37.86
CA TYR A 149 -5.15 12.88 -38.67
C TYR A 149 -5.59 12.49 -40.08
N PHE A 150 -6.73 11.82 -40.23
CA PHE A 150 -7.30 11.51 -41.53
C PHE A 150 -7.77 12.76 -42.28
N ASP A 151 -8.42 13.70 -41.59
CA ASP A 151 -8.86 14.96 -42.18
C ASP A 151 -7.68 15.83 -42.67
N ASN A 152 -6.57 15.86 -41.92
CA ASN A 152 -5.35 16.60 -42.30
C ASN A 152 -4.47 15.88 -43.33
N SER A 153 -4.69 14.59 -43.61
CA SER A 153 -3.93 13.84 -44.62
C SER A 153 -4.65 13.72 -45.96
N ILE A 154 -5.91 14.16 -46.02
CA ILE A 154 -6.74 14.22 -47.24
C ILE A 154 -6.82 15.66 -47.82
N ALA A 155 -6.22 16.65 -47.14
CA ALA A 155 -6.02 18.02 -47.65
C ALA A 155 -4.60 18.22 -48.20
#